data_AF-A0A6B2C1Y9-F1
#
_entry.id   AF-A0A6B2C1Y9-F1
#
_cell.length_a   1.000
_cell.length_b   1.000
_cell.length_c   1.000
_cell.angle_alpha   90.00
_cell.angle_beta   90.00
_cell.angle_gamma   90.00
#
_symmetry.space_group_name_H-M   'P 1'
#
loop_
_entity.id
_entity.type
_entity.pdbx_description
1 polymer ?
#
loop_
_entity_poly.entity_id
_entity_poly.type
_entity_poly.pdbx_seq_one_letter_code
_entity_poly.pdbx_strand_id
1 'polypeptide(L)' 'MTRKKRRVIKPFKKVLPKILRCPRCGAISVIVKKQDDKWVAVCGNCGLRYEKPVTSQEYIDIYNEFVDAFNAGKIG' A
#
# COMPACT_ATOMS: atom_id res chain seq x y z
N MET A 1 36.61 38.16 2.21
CA MET A 1 35.50 37.76 1.30
C MET A 1 35.14 36.31 1.56
N THR A 2 34.04 36.04 2.28
CA THR A 2 33.68 34.68 2.68
C THR A 2 32.86 34.00 1.60
N ARG A 3 33.33 32.86 1.08
CA ARG A 3 32.66 32.05 0.07
C ARG A 3 31.35 31.49 0.65
N LYS A 4 30.21 32.12 0.35
CA LYS A 4 28.88 31.59 0.71
C LYS A 4 28.72 30.20 0.08
N LYS A 5 28.67 29.16 0.93
CA LYS A 5 28.42 27.78 0.50
C LYS A 5 27.04 27.70 -0.16
N ARG A 6 26.98 27.21 -1.39
CA ARG A 6 25.72 27.01 -2.12
C ARG A 6 24.90 25.96 -1.38
N ARG A 7 23.67 26.31 -0.96
CA ARG A 7 22.75 25.33 -0.35
C ARG A 7 22.36 24.31 -1.42
N VAL A 8 22.68 23.05 -1.18
CA VAL A 8 22.22 21.95 -2.03
C VAL A 8 20.73 21.75 -1.74
N ILE A 9 19.89 22.17 -2.67
CA ILE A 9 18.44 21.92 -2.60
C ILE A 9 18.24 20.50 -3.12
N LYS A 10 17.90 19.56 -2.23
CA LYS A 10 17.55 18.20 -2.63
C LYS A 10 16.19 18.23 -3.34
N PRO A 11 16.08 17.76 -4.60
CA PRO A 11 14.80 17.71 -5.27
C PRO A 11 13.86 16.78 -4.50
N PHE A 12 12.64 17.25 -4.23
CA PHE A 12 11.61 16.44 -3.62
C PHE A 12 11.19 15.36 -4.61
N LYS A 13 11.31 14.07 -4.23
CA LYS A 13 10.78 12.97 -5.03
C LYS A 13 9.26 13.02 -4.93
N LYS A 14 8.59 13.41 -6.02
CA LYS A 14 7.13 13.30 -6.15
C LYS A 14 6.76 11.81 -6.24
N VAL A 15 6.55 11.18 -5.10
CA VAL A 15 6.00 9.82 -5.01
C VAL A 15 4.48 9.92 -5.02
N LEU A 16 3.82 9.07 -5.81
CA LEU A 16 2.38 8.92 -5.70
C LEU A 16 2.03 8.50 -4.28
N PRO A 17 1.10 9.21 -3.61
CA PRO A 17 0.69 8.84 -2.26
C PRO A 17 -0.01 7.47 -2.32
N LYS A 18 0.48 6.51 -1.53
CA LYS A 18 -0.05 5.13 -1.46
C LYS A 18 -1.31 5.10 -0.59
N ILE A 19 -2.39 5.65 -1.10
CA ILE A 19 -3.68 5.80 -0.40
C ILE A 19 -4.59 4.66 -0.85
N LEU A 20 -4.90 3.72 0.06
CA LEU A 20 -5.76 2.57 -0.21
C LEU A 20 -6.94 2.54 0.78
N ARG A 21 -8.15 2.30 0.28
CA ARG A 21 -9.40 2.32 1.07
C ARG A 21 -9.86 0.91 1.42
N CYS A 22 -10.42 0.73 2.61
CA CYS A 22 -10.99 -0.56 2.97
C CYS A 22 -12.43 -0.70 2.44
N PRO A 23 -12.79 -1.82 1.77
CA PRO A 23 -14.16 -2.04 1.31
C PRO A 23 -15.16 -2.29 2.47
N ARG A 24 -14.69 -2.78 3.63
CA ARG A 24 -15.55 -3.06 4.80
C ARG A 24 -15.87 -1.85 5.67
N CYS A 25 -14.89 -0.98 5.91
CA CYS A 25 -15.02 0.13 6.87
C CYS A 25 -14.84 1.52 6.26
N GLY A 26 -14.54 1.62 4.96
CA GLY A 26 -14.33 2.90 4.27
C GLY A 26 -13.07 3.68 4.65
N ALA A 27 -12.34 3.25 5.68
CA ALA A 27 -11.14 3.92 6.18
C ALA A 27 -9.95 3.77 5.21
N ILE A 28 -9.14 4.84 5.10
CA ILE A 28 -7.89 4.87 4.35
C ILE A 28 -6.77 4.28 5.22
N SER A 29 -6.83 2.98 5.49
CA SER A 29 -5.90 2.31 6.41
C SER A 29 -5.47 0.94 5.91
N VAL A 30 -5.57 0.69 4.60
CA VAL A 30 -5.11 -0.57 4.00
C VAL A 30 -3.63 -0.49 3.69
N ILE A 31 -2.88 -1.43 4.25
CA ILE A 31 -1.43 -1.54 4.11
C ILE A 31 -1.14 -2.80 3.31
N VAL A 32 -0.56 -2.63 2.13
CA VAL A 32 -0.08 -3.74 1.29
C VAL A 32 1.44 -3.81 1.42
N LYS A 33 1.94 -4.94 1.91
CA LYS A 33 3.38 -5.21 2.07
C LYS A 33 3.75 -6.46 1.28
N LYS A 34 4.90 -6.39 0.63
CA LYS A 34 5.59 -7.57 0.11
C LYS A 34 6.50 -8.10 1.21
N GLN A 35 6.21 -9.30 1.71
CA GLN A 35 7.17 -10.13 2.44
C GLN A 35 7.85 -11.07 1.45
N ASP A 36 9.01 -11.62 1.81
CA ASP A 36 9.89 -12.37 0.91
C ASP A 36 9.16 -13.51 0.16
N ASP A 37 8.18 -14.16 0.82
CA ASP A 37 7.42 -15.29 0.26
C ASP A 37 5.92 -15.01 0.06
N LYS A 38 5.42 -13.84 0.45
CA LYS A 38 3.99 -13.51 0.32
C LYS A 38 3.68 -12.02 0.30
N TRP A 39 2.59 -11.67 -0.36
CA TRP A 39 1.96 -10.37 -0.24
C TRP A 39 0.91 -10.40 0.86
N VAL A 40 0.95 -9.38 1.72
CA VAL A 40 0.03 -9.24 2.85
C VAL A 40 -0.67 -7.89 2.73
N ALA A 41 -1.99 -7.93 2.58
CA ALA A 41 -2.86 -6.76 2.65
C ALA A 41 -3.61 -6.77 3.99
N VAL A 42 -3.41 -5.74 4.81
CA VAL A 42 -4.06 -5.61 6.12
C VAL A 42 -4.76 -4.28 6.24
N CYS A 43 -6.01 -4.29 6.69
CA CYS A 43 -6.67 -3.07 7.13
C CYS A 43 -6.42 -2.82 8.61
N GLY A 44 -5.82 -1.67 8.95
CA GLY A 44 -5.57 -1.28 10.34
C GLY A 44 -6.82 -0.93 11.16
N ASN A 45 -7.97 -0.68 10.52
CA ASN A 45 -9.19 -0.25 11.21
C ASN A 45 -10.15 -1.41 11.54
N CYS A 46 -10.35 -2.35 10.61
CA CYS A 46 -11.27 -3.49 10.80
C CYS A 46 -10.56 -4.83 10.97
N GLY A 47 -9.22 -4.87 10.86
CA GLY A 47 -8.44 -6.10 11.05
C GLY A 47 -8.51 -7.11 9.91
N LEU A 48 -9.15 -6.78 8.78
CA LEU A 48 -9.17 -7.61 7.57
C LEU A 48 -7.74 -7.93 7.11
N ARG A 49 -7.46 -9.20 6.86
CA ARG A 49 -6.18 -9.70 6.39
C ARG A 49 -6.37 -10.54 5.14
N TYR A 50 -5.51 -10.33 4.16
CA TYR A 50 -5.44 -11.13 2.94
C TYR A 50 -3.99 -11.44 2.63
N GLU A 51 -3.70 -12.72 2.45
CA GLU A 51 -2.38 -13.23 2.15
C GLU A 51 -2.42 -13.93 0.79
N LYS A 52 -1.45 -13.61 -0.07
CA LYS A 52 -1.29 -14.23 -1.38
C LYS A 52 0.19 -14.60 -1.61
N PRO A 53 0.50 -15.73 -2.28
CA PRO A 53 1.86 -16.03 -2.71
C PRO A 53 2.47 -14.92 -3.59
N VAL A 54 3.80 -14.78 -3.57
CA VAL A 54 4.48 -13.76 -4.39
C VAL A 54 4.17 -13.97 -5.87
N THR A 55 3.51 -12.98 -6.44
CA THR A 55 3.33 -12.83 -7.89
C THR A 55 4.11 -11.59 -8.34
N SER A 56 4.48 -11.50 -9.62
CA SER A 56 5.11 -10.32 -10.25
C SER A 56 4.17 -9.11 -10.42
N GLN A 57 3.05 -9.10 -9.69
CA GLN A 57 2.03 -8.05 -9.73
C GLN A 57 2.44 -6.82 -8.91
N GLU A 58 1.83 -5.68 -9.25
CA GLU A 58 2.01 -4.46 -8.48
C GLU A 58 1.15 -4.47 -7.21
N TYR A 59 1.49 -3.60 -6.26
CA TYR A 59 0.74 -3.47 -5.00
C TYR A 59 -0.74 -3.10 -5.23
N ILE A 60 -1.06 -2.46 -6.36
CA ILE A 60 -2.42 -2.06 -6.76
C ILE A 60 -3.22 -3.29 -7.18
N ASP A 61 -2.63 -4.19 -7.96
CA ASP A 61 -3.31 -5.39 -8.44
C ASP A 61 -3.73 -6.28 -7.26
N ILE A 62 -2.85 -6.43 -6.27
CA ILE A 62 -3.15 -7.19 -5.05
C ILE A 62 -4.25 -6.53 -4.22
N TYR A 63 -4.27 -5.20 -4.19
CA TYR A 63 -5.34 -4.46 -3.55
C TYR A 63 -6.68 -4.69 -4.26
N ASN A 64 -6.70 -4.69 -5.59
CA ASN A 64 -7.92 -4.95 -6.36
C ASN A 64 -8.43 -6.37 -6.12
N GLU A 65 -7.55 -7.37 -6.15
CA GLU A 65 -7.92 -8.75 -5.83
C GLU A 65 -8.44 -8.90 -4.39
N PHE A 66 -7.89 -8.16 -3.44
CA PHE A 66 -8.40 -8.11 -2.06
C PHE A 66 -9.82 -7.55 -2.01
N VAL A 67 -10.12 -6.49 -2.75
CA VAL A 67 -11.47 -5.91 -2.85
C VAL A 67 -12.42 -6.90 -3.52
N ASP A 68 -11.99 -7.56 -4.59
CA ASP A 68 -12.79 -8.56 -5.30
C ASP A 68 -13.06 -9.79 -4.42
N ALA A 69 -12.08 -10.25 -3.65
CA ALA A 69 -12.24 -11.35 -2.70
C ALA A 69 -13.24 -11.03 -1.58
N PHE A 70 -13.23 -9.76 -1.11
CA PHE A 70 -14.22 -9.27 -0.16
C PHE A 70 -15.63 -9.21 -0.79
N ASN A 71 -15.74 -8.65 -2.00
CA ASN A 71 -17.01 -8.58 -2.72
C ASN A 71 -17.57 -9.96 -3.08
N ALA A 72 -16.71 -10.94 -3.35
CA ALA A 72 -17.08 -12.33 -3.59
C ALA A 72 -17.50 -13.09 -2.32
N GLY A 73 -17.46 -12.45 -1.13
CA GLY A 73 -17.86 -13.06 0.14
C GLY A 73 -16.88 -14.12 0.66
N LYS A 74 -15.67 -14.21 0.09
CA LYS A 74 -14.65 -15.17 0.53
C LYS A 74 -13.96 -14.75 1.83
N ILE A 75 -14.12 -13.48 2.22
CA ILE A 75 -13.48 -12.87 3.38
C ILE A 75 -14.53 -11.97 4.05
N GLY A 76 -14.94 -12.32 5.26
CA GLY A 76 -15.96 -11.61 6.05
C GLY A 76 -15.67 -11.71 7.54
#